data_AF-A0A537IFD6-F1
#
_entry.id   AF-A0A537IFD6-F1
#
_cell.length_a   1.000
_cell.length_b   1.000
_cell.length_c   1.000
_cell.angle_alpha   90.00
_cell.angle_beta   90.00
_cell.angle_gamma   90.00
#
_symmetry.space_group_name_H-M   'P 1'
#
loop_
_entity.id
_entity.type
_entity.pdbx_description
1 polymer ?
#
loop_
_entity_poly.entity_id
_entity_poly.type
_entity_poly.pdbx_seq_one_letter_code
_entity_poly.pdbx_strand_id
1 'polypeptide(L)'
;MTQLIVRWPNLILIGAAFTLATVFVGNGISAYGFPLAWKTGGCPPPGIEISPSCLLAIGYDWLDFGLDVLFYTFVGYGLVLVYAKYRARRTARSESESLLD
;
A
#
# COMPACT_ATOMS: atom_id res chain seq x y z
N MET A 1 -6.36 -22.57 9.01
CA MET A 1 -5.08 -22.16 8.39
C MET A 1 -5.19 -21.92 6.88
N THR A 2 -5.98 -22.70 6.14
CA THR A 2 -6.23 -22.53 4.68
C THR A 2 -6.79 -21.16 4.28
N GLN A 3 -7.69 -20.57 5.08
CA GLN A 3 -8.25 -19.22 4.85
C GLN A 3 -7.21 -18.08 4.93
N LEU A 4 -6.10 -18.27 5.65
CA LEU A 4 -5.04 -17.26 5.75
C LEU A 4 -4.15 -17.28 4.51
N ILE A 5 -3.77 -18.46 4.01
CA ILE A 5 -2.89 -18.65 2.85
C ILE A 5 -3.50 -18.05 1.57
N VAL A 6 -4.81 -18.21 1.37
CA VAL A 6 -5.53 -17.64 0.20
C VAL A 6 -5.61 -16.11 0.25
N ARG A 7 -5.45 -15.48 1.42
CA ARG A 7 -5.54 -14.01 1.57
C ARG A 7 -4.22 -13.29 1.34
N TRP A 8 -3.08 -13.97 1.43
CA TRP A 8 -1.77 -13.35 1.22
C TRP A 8 -1.60 -12.74 -0.17
N PRO A 9 -1.94 -13.43 -1.27
CA PRO A 9 -1.87 -12.83 -2.61
C PRO A 9 -2.72 -11.56 -2.73
N ASN A 10 -3.93 -11.56 -2.15
CA ASN A 10 -4.81 -10.39 -2.18
C ASN A 10 -4.23 -9.20 -1.39
N LEU A 11 -3.57 -9.47 -0.26
CA LEU A 11 -2.91 -8.42 0.54
C LEU A 11 -1.69 -7.84 -0.16
N ILE A 12 -0.95 -8.66 -0.91
CA ILE A 12 0.16 -8.20 -1.75
C ILE A 12 -0.37 -7.33 -2.90
N LEU A 13 -1.45 -7.76 -3.57
CA LEU A 13 -2.09 -6.97 -4.63
C LEU A 13 -2.61 -5.63 -4.11
N ILE A 14 -3.23 -5.61 -2.93
CA ILE A 14 -3.68 -4.38 -2.27
C ILE A 14 -2.48 -3.49 -1.93
N GLY A 15 -1.42 -4.04 -1.34
CA GLY A 15 -0.18 -3.30 -1.03
C GLY A 15 0.47 -2.68 -2.26
N ALA A 16 0.51 -3.41 -3.37
CA ALA A 16 1.00 -2.91 -4.65
C ALA A 16 0.12 -1.80 -5.24
N ALA A 17 -1.20 -1.91 -5.15
CA ALA A 17 -2.11 -0.86 -5.57
C ALA A 17 -1.94 0.43 -4.73
N PHE A 18 -1.78 0.29 -3.41
CA PHE A 18 -1.46 1.42 -2.53
C PHE A 18 -0.13 2.07 -2.87
N THR A 19 0.92 1.26 -3.07
CA THR A 19 2.24 1.76 -3.47
C THR A 19 2.16 2.52 -4.79
N LEU A 20 1.45 1.98 -5.78
CA LEU A 20 1.25 2.66 -7.06
C LEU A 20 0.52 4.00 -6.89
N ALA A 21 -0.52 4.05 -6.03
CA ALA A 21 -1.25 5.28 -5.74
C ALA A 21 -0.36 6.36 -5.09
N THR A 22 0.74 5.98 -4.43
CA THR A 22 1.67 6.96 -3.84
C THR A 22 2.47 7.74 -4.87
N VAL A 23 2.37 7.40 -6.16
CA VAL A 23 2.95 8.21 -7.25
C VAL A 23 2.43 9.65 -7.28
N PHE A 24 1.26 9.91 -6.69
CA PHE A 24 0.70 11.25 -6.53
C PHE A 24 1.31 12.02 -5.34
N VAL A 25 2.08 11.34 -4.49
CA VAL A 25 2.79 11.93 -3.35
C VAL A 25 4.23 12.18 -3.77
N GLY A 26 4.61 13.45 -3.87
CA GLY A 26 5.93 13.85 -4.34
C GLY A 26 5.95 15.29 -4.85
N ASN A 27 7.14 15.79 -5.17
CA ASN A 27 7.30 17.10 -5.78
C ASN A 27 7.58 16.93 -7.28
N GLY A 28 6.90 17.75 -8.10
CA GLY A 28 6.90 17.71 -9.57
C GLY A 28 8.27 17.80 -10.25
N ILE A 29 9.32 18.07 -9.48
CA ILE A 29 10.65 18.45 -9.94
C ILE A 29 11.66 17.30 -9.77
N SER A 30 11.40 16.26 -8.96
CA SER A 30 12.50 15.32 -8.61
C SER A 30 12.11 13.89 -8.24
N ALA A 31 11.03 13.66 -7.46
CA ALA A 31 10.77 12.34 -6.88
C ALA A 31 9.31 12.17 -6.41
N TYR A 32 8.78 10.97 -6.60
CA TYR A 32 7.44 10.54 -6.25
C TYR A 32 7.46 9.15 -5.61
N GLY A 33 6.45 8.88 -4.78
CA GLY A 33 6.35 7.66 -3.99
C GLY A 33 6.37 7.97 -2.50
N PHE A 34 5.72 7.11 -1.73
CA PHE A 34 5.70 7.18 -0.29
C PHE A 34 5.50 5.76 0.28
N PRO A 35 6.19 5.40 1.39
CA PRO A 35 7.15 6.22 2.15
C PRO A 35 8.50 6.45 1.46
N LEU A 36 8.92 5.58 0.53
CA LEU A 36 10.17 5.75 -0.21
C LEU A 36 9.90 6.31 -1.61
N ALA A 37 10.83 7.13 -2.10
CA ALA A 37 10.73 7.75 -3.41
C ALA A 37 11.15 6.76 -4.51
N TRP A 38 10.23 5.90 -4.93
CA TRP A 38 10.51 4.84 -5.90
C TRP A 38 10.39 5.26 -7.37
N LYS A 39 9.93 6.49 -7.65
CA LYS A 39 9.85 7.04 -9.02
C LYS A 39 10.52 8.41 -9.10
N THR A 40 11.42 8.59 -10.05
CA THR A 40 12.02 9.89 -10.38
C THR A 40 11.51 10.40 -11.72
N GLY A 41 11.43 11.72 -11.85
CA GLY A 41 11.08 12.39 -13.11
C GLY A 41 9.59 12.47 -13.42
N GLY A 42 9.24 13.46 -14.23
CA GLY A 42 7.90 13.78 -14.70
C GLY A 42 7.97 15.04 -15.55
N CYS A 43 7.33 15.04 -16.71
CA CYS A 43 7.31 16.26 -17.52
C CYS A 43 6.47 17.34 -16.82
N PRO A 44 6.87 18.63 -16.94
CA PRO A 44 6.11 19.74 -16.39
C PRO A 44 4.67 19.77 -16.96
N PRO A 45 3.77 20.59 -16.37
CA PRO A 45 2.34 20.62 -16.69
C PRO A 45 2.04 20.69 -18.20
N PRO A 46 0.87 20.17 -18.65
CA PRO A 46 0.50 20.13 -20.06
C PRO A 46 0.59 21.55 -20.68
N GLY A 47 1.42 21.69 -21.71
CA GLY A 47 1.69 22.97 -22.38
C GLY A 47 3.16 23.22 -22.75
N ILE A 48 4.08 22.37 -22.29
CA ILE A 48 5.52 22.44 -22.62
C ILE A 48 5.89 21.18 -23.42
N GLU A 49 6.60 21.35 -24.54
CA GLU A 49 6.94 20.26 -25.46
C GLU A 49 7.63 19.09 -24.73
N ILE A 50 7.10 17.88 -24.92
CA ILE A 50 7.68 16.65 -24.39
C ILE A 50 8.99 16.40 -25.16
N SER A 51 10.11 16.79 -24.58
CA SER A 51 11.43 16.52 -25.14
C SER A 51 11.85 15.07 -24.84
N PRO A 52 12.59 14.39 -25.75
CA PRO A 52 13.15 13.06 -25.51
C PRO A 52 13.97 12.97 -24.21
N SER A 53 14.62 14.08 -23.84
CA SER A 53 15.33 14.24 -22.57
C SER A 53 14.44 14.16 -21.33
N CYS A 54 13.15 14.51 -21.43
CA CYS A 54 12.19 14.34 -20.33
C CYS A 54 11.84 12.87 -20.10
N LEU A 55 11.62 12.11 -21.19
CA LEU A 55 11.35 10.67 -21.09
C LEU A 55 12.57 9.89 -20.56
N LEU A 56 13.79 10.34 -20.90
CA LEU A 56 15.03 9.75 -20.41
C LEU A 56 15.28 10.01 -18.90
N ALA A 57 14.61 11.00 -18.32
CA ALA A 57 14.73 11.34 -16.89
C ALA A 57 13.75 10.55 -16.00
N ILE A 58 12.90 9.69 -16.58
CA ILE A 58 12.00 8.83 -15.81
C ILE A 58 12.79 7.62 -15.32
N GLY A 59 12.95 7.53 -14.01
CA GLY A 59 13.60 6.41 -13.33
C GLY A 59 12.63 5.71 -12.40
N TYR A 60 12.78 4.40 -12.27
CA TYR A 60 12.05 3.60 -11.29
C TYR A 60 13.06 2.87 -10.41
N ASP A 61 12.98 3.08 -9.11
CA ASP A 61 13.68 2.27 -8.12
C ASP A 61 12.76 1.12 -7.69
N TRP A 62 13.01 -0.05 -8.28
CA TRP A 62 12.22 -1.25 -8.02
C TRP A 62 12.44 -1.80 -6.61
N LEU A 63 13.57 -1.48 -5.96
CA LEU A 63 13.85 -1.93 -4.60
C LEU A 63 13.01 -1.12 -3.62
N ASP A 64 13.02 0.21 -3.74
CA ASP A 64 12.18 1.09 -2.92
C ASP A 64 10.69 0.82 -3.15
N PHE A 65 10.29 0.58 -4.41
CA PHE A 65 8.92 0.15 -4.72
C PHE A 65 8.56 -1.15 -3.99
N GLY A 66 9.45 -2.16 -4.04
CA GLY A 66 9.22 -3.43 -3.36
C GLY A 66 9.14 -3.29 -1.84
N LEU A 67 9.96 -2.42 -1.24
CA LEU A 67 9.92 -2.13 0.19
C LEU A 67 8.60 -1.46 0.60
N ASP A 68 8.11 -0.51 -0.18
CA ASP A 68 6.82 0.14 0.06
C ASP A 68 5.66 -0.86 -0.06
N VAL A 69 5.69 -1.75 -1.07
CA VAL A 69 4.70 -2.85 -1.20
C VAL A 69 4.67 -3.70 0.05
N LEU A 70 5.84 -4.14 0.53
CA LEU A 70 5.96 -4.92 1.74
C LEU A 70 5.42 -4.16 2.95
N PHE A 71 5.81 -2.90 3.11
CA PHE A 71 5.34 -2.03 4.19
C PHE A 71 3.81 -1.96 4.23
N TYR A 72 3.16 -1.65 3.10
CA TYR A 72 1.71 -1.57 3.03
C TYR A 72 1.02 -2.92 3.25
N THR A 73 1.60 -4.01 2.76
CA THR A 73 1.10 -5.36 3.02
C THR A 73 1.19 -5.71 4.51
N PHE A 74 2.29 -5.38 5.19
CA PHE A 74 2.44 -5.61 6.64
C PHE A 74 1.44 -4.79 7.45
N VAL A 75 1.25 -3.51 7.12
CA VAL A 75 0.26 -2.65 7.77
C VAL A 75 -1.16 -3.19 7.58
N GLY A 76 -1.51 -3.56 6.34
CA GLY A 76 -2.82 -4.16 6.03
C GLY A 76 -3.05 -5.47 6.78
N TYR A 77 -2.04 -6.34 6.83
CA TYR A 77 -2.12 -7.59 7.59
C TYR A 77 -2.31 -7.35 9.09
N GLY A 78 -1.57 -6.40 9.67
CA GLY A 78 -1.70 -6.01 11.08
C GLY A 78 -3.11 -5.54 11.43
N LEU A 79 -3.72 -4.69 10.59
CA LEU A 79 -5.10 -4.23 10.75
C LEU A 79 -6.11 -5.39 10.72
N VAL A 80 -5.96 -6.31 9.75
CA VAL A 80 -6.82 -7.50 9.66
C VAL A 80 -6.70 -8.37 10.91
N LEU A 81 -5.49 -8.55 11.44
CA LEU A 81 -5.24 -9.34 12.65
C LEU A 81 -5.89 -8.70 13.89
N VAL A 82 -5.72 -7.38 14.07
CA VAL A 82 -6.33 -6.62 15.17
C VAL A 82 -7.85 -6.70 15.07
N TYR A 83 -8.42 -6.50 13.87
CA TYR A 83 -9.85 -6.58 13.63
C TYR A 83 -10.40 -7.99 13.94
N ALA A 84 -9.72 -9.04 13.49
CA ALA A 84 -10.12 -10.42 13.77
C ALA A 84 -10.14 -10.70 15.29
N LYS A 85 -9.10 -10.27 16.01
CA LYS A 85 -9.01 -10.42 17.47
C LYS A 85 -10.09 -9.62 18.19
N TYR A 86 -10.35 -8.39 17.74
CA TYR A 86 -11.41 -7.55 18.29
C TYR A 86 -12.80 -8.18 18.12
N ARG A 87 -13.09 -8.70 16.92
CA ARG A 87 -14.36 -9.38 16.64
C ARG A 87 -14.54 -10.63 17.50
N ALA A 88 -13.51 -11.46 17.62
CA ALA A 88 -13.57 -12.66 18.45
C ALA A 88 -13.88 -12.34 19.94
N ARG A 89 -13.27 -11.28 20.48
CA ARG A 89 -13.55 -10.81 21.85
C ARG A 89 -14.98 -10.31 22.02
N ARG A 90 -15.52 -9.60 21.03
CA ARG A 90 -16.91 -9.12 21.03
C ARG A 90 -17.90 -10.27 21.03
N THR A 91 -17.68 -11.30 20.20
CA THR A 91 -18.54 -12.49 20.15
C THR A 91 -18.52 -13.26 21.47
N ALA A 92 -17.34 -13.47 22.06
CA ALA A 92 -17.24 -14.15 23.36
C ALA A 92 -17.97 -13.36 24.48
N ARG A 93 -17.90 -12.03 24.45
CA ARG A 93 -18.61 -11.17 25.41
C ARG A 93 -20.12 -11.26 25.26
N SER A 94 -20.65 -11.16 24.04
CA SER A 94 -22.09 -11.28 23.81
C SER A 94 -22.64 -12.64 24.24
N GLU A 95 -21.87 -13.71 24.06
CA GLU A 95 -22.26 -15.06 24.49
C GLU A 95 -22.32 -15.16 26.02
N SER A 96 -21.35 -14.57 26.73
CA SER A 96 -21.36 -14.53 28.20
C SER A 96 -22.52 -13.72 28.77
N GLU A 97 -22.89 -12.60 28.13
CA GLU A 97 -24.03 -11.77 28.55
C GLU A 97 -25.36 -12.53 28.36
N SER A 98 -25.51 -13.31 27.28
CA SER A 98 -26.72 -14.13 27.05
C SER A 98 -26.91 -15.35 27.97
N LEU A 99 -25.86 -15.76 28.68
CA LEU A 99 -25.92 -16.89 29.64
C LEU A 99 -26.25 -16.44 31.06
N LEU A 100 -26.22 -15.13 31.31
CA LEU A 100 -26.52 -14.51 32.61
C LEU A 100 -27.96 -13.98 32.71
N ASP A 101 -28.66 -13.90 31.58
CA ASP A 101 -30.10 -13.60 31.46
C ASP A 101 -30.95 -14.89 31.47
#